data_AF-A0A3D0U337-F1
#
_entry.id   AF-A0A3D0U337-F1
#
_cell.length_a   1.000
_cell.length_b   1.000
_cell.length_c   1.000
_cell.angle_alpha   90.00
_cell.angle_beta   90.00
_cell.angle_gamma   90.00
#
_symmetry.space_group_name_H-M   'P 1'
#
loop_
_entity.id
_entity.type
_entity.pdbx_description
1 polymer ?
#
loop_
_entity_poly.entity_id
_entity_poly.type
_entity_poly.pdbx_seq_one_letter_code
_entity_poly.pdbx_strand_id
1 'polypeptide(L)'
;ELVTLLSEDIVFKADGGGKATAVRRILRGRSDVVDWIQRVMLPHYSDPGVMLSYRIQRFNGAPGLLIFEAHKLVTAFSFVVDESGIRQIDALRNPDKLQWLV
;
A
#
# COMPACT_ATOMS: atom_id res chain seq x y z
N GLU A 1 -12.63 -13.14 5.02
CA GLU A 1 -11.78 -12.07 5.61
C GLU A 1 -10.78 -11.61 4.54
N LEU A 2 -10.47 -10.32 4.39
CA LEU A 2 -9.53 -9.84 3.35
C LEU A 2 -8.13 -10.50 3.47
N VAL A 3 -7.79 -10.98 4.66
CA VAL A 3 -6.57 -11.73 5.00
C VAL A 3 -6.40 -13.00 4.17
N THR A 4 -7.50 -13.67 3.79
CA THR A 4 -7.44 -14.91 3.01
C THR A 4 -7.00 -14.68 1.56
N LEU A 5 -6.98 -13.43 1.10
CA LEU A 5 -6.49 -13.06 -0.23
C LEU A 5 -4.97 -12.91 -0.27
N LEU A 6 -4.28 -12.85 0.88
CA LEU A 6 -2.83 -12.74 0.93
C LEU A 6 -2.22 -14.15 0.85
N SER A 7 -1.21 -14.34 0.00
CA SER A 7 -0.40 -15.57 0.00
C SER A 7 0.31 -15.77 1.35
N GLU A 8 0.74 -17.00 1.64
CA GLU A 8 1.49 -17.28 2.88
C GLU A 8 2.87 -16.60 2.89
N ASP A 9 3.53 -16.52 1.72
CA ASP A 9 4.86 -15.94 1.51
C ASP A 9 4.83 -14.45 1.11
N ILE A 10 3.69 -13.77 1.33
CA ILE A 10 3.51 -12.37 0.93
C ILE A 10 4.64 -11.46 1.40
N VAL A 11 5.05 -10.55 0.52
CA VAL A 11 6.04 -9.52 0.82
C VAL A 11 5.40 -8.14 0.73
N PHE A 12 5.60 -7.32 1.77
CA PHE A 12 5.21 -5.91 1.75
C PHE A 12 6.46 -5.02 1.77
N LYS A 13 6.52 -4.06 0.85
CA LYS A 13 7.60 -3.07 0.73
C LYS A 13 6.99 -1.68 0.66
N ALA A 14 7.66 -0.70 1.25
CA ALA A 14 7.29 0.70 1.08
C ALA A 14 8.51 1.53 0.69
N ASP A 15 8.35 2.39 -0.30
CA ASP A 15 9.34 3.39 -0.69
C ASP A 15 8.88 4.78 -0.23
N GLY A 16 9.48 5.24 0.87
CA GLY A 16 9.33 6.62 1.35
C GLY A 16 10.43 7.56 0.86
N GLY A 17 11.53 7.06 0.27
CA GLY A 17 12.67 7.85 -0.21
C GLY A 17 13.27 8.86 0.79
N GLY A 18 13.01 8.73 2.10
CA GLY A 18 13.37 9.72 3.12
C GLY A 18 12.47 10.97 3.19
N LYS A 19 11.43 11.04 2.36
CA LYS A 19 10.51 12.19 2.23
C LYS A 19 9.10 11.94 2.77
N ALA A 20 8.76 10.69 3.06
CA ALA A 20 7.47 10.27 3.63
C ALA A 20 7.65 9.09 4.58
N THR A 21 6.70 8.88 5.51
CA THR A 21 6.88 7.95 6.63
C THR A 21 7.26 6.53 6.21
N ALA A 22 6.48 5.70 5.52
CA ALA A 22 6.90 4.36 5.03
C ALA A 22 7.50 3.32 6.03
N VAL A 23 7.20 2.04 5.81
CA VAL A 23 7.87 0.96 6.55
C VAL A 23 9.34 0.91 6.09
N ARG A 24 10.29 1.01 7.03
CA ARG A 24 11.74 1.01 6.71
C ARG A 24 12.31 -0.39 6.44
N ARG A 25 11.55 -1.44 6.77
CA ARG A 25 11.93 -2.85 6.63
C ARG A 25 10.94 -3.58 5.73
N ILE A 26 11.43 -4.47 4.88
CA ILE A 26 10.60 -5.39 4.11
C ILE A 26 9.89 -6.34 5.08
N LEU A 27 8.57 -6.37 5.06
CA LEU A 27 7.76 -7.34 5.81
C LEU A 27 7.59 -8.60 4.97
N ARG A 28 7.66 -9.76 5.61
CA ARG A 28 7.55 -11.07 4.94
C ARG A 28 6.62 -11.98 5.73
N GLY A 29 5.75 -12.67 5.02
CA GLY A 29 4.78 -13.60 5.59
C GLY A 29 3.47 -12.92 5.94
N ARG A 30 2.38 -13.70 5.82
CA ARG A 30 1.01 -13.23 6.03
C ARG A 30 0.81 -12.55 7.38
N SER A 31 1.31 -13.15 8.47
CA SER A 31 1.13 -12.63 9.84
C SER A 31 1.74 -11.24 10.02
N ASP A 32 3.01 -11.06 9.65
CA ASP A 32 3.72 -9.78 9.76
C ASP A 32 3.03 -8.67 8.94
N VAL A 33 2.56 -9.01 7.74
CA VAL A 33 1.87 -8.05 6.87
C VAL A 33 0.50 -7.68 7.43
N VAL A 34 -0.28 -8.65 7.91
CA VAL A 34 -1.60 -8.40 8.53
C VAL A 34 -1.47 -7.57 9.79
N ASP A 35 -0.54 -7.92 10.69
CA ASP A 35 -0.29 -7.17 11.92
C ASP A 35 0.08 -5.71 11.62
N TRP A 36 0.94 -5.49 10.62
CA TRP A 36 1.30 -4.13 10.22
C TRP A 36 0.13 -3.36 9.60
N ILE A 37 -0.67 -4.01 8.75
CA ILE A 37 -1.88 -3.40 8.18
C ILE A 37 -2.83 -2.95 9.29
N GLN A 38 -3.09 -3.83 10.26
CA GLN A 38 -4.04 -3.56 11.35
C GLN A 38 -3.53 -2.50 12.33
N ARG A 39 -2.23 -2.54 12.69
CA ARG A 39 -1.67 -1.68 13.74
C ARG A 39 -1.15 -0.34 13.23
N VAL A 40 -0.80 -0.25 11.95
CA VAL A 40 -0.13 0.94 11.38
C VAL A 40 -0.94 1.53 10.24
N MET A 41 -1.31 0.72 9.25
CA MET A 41 -1.95 1.24 8.03
C MET A 41 -3.39 1.71 8.28
N LEU A 42 -4.23 0.86 8.87
CA LEU A 42 -5.65 1.17 9.09
C LEU A 42 -5.84 2.38 10.01
N PRO A 43 -5.16 2.49 11.18
CA PRO A 43 -5.33 3.67 12.05
C PRO A 43 -4.94 4.98 11.35
N HIS A 44 -3.89 4.95 10.51
CA HIS A 44 -3.45 6.13 9.77
C HIS A 44 -4.50 6.62 8.77
N TYR A 45 -5.21 5.71 8.11
CA TYR A 45 -6.24 6.04 7.12
C TYR A 45 -7.68 6.00 7.67
N SER A 46 -7.86 5.86 8.97
CA SER A 46 -9.19 5.86 9.61
C SER A 46 -9.40 7.10 10.48
N ASP A 47 -8.49 8.07 10.44
CA ASP A 47 -8.64 9.34 11.14
C ASP A 47 -9.80 10.15 10.53
N PRO A 48 -10.89 10.39 11.27
CA PRO A 48 -12.05 11.11 10.76
C PRO A 48 -11.75 12.58 10.43
N GLY A 49 -10.63 13.13 10.90
CA GLY A 49 -10.16 14.47 10.55
C GLY A 49 -9.50 14.56 9.18
N VAL A 50 -9.23 13.43 8.51
CA VAL A 50 -8.54 13.38 7.22
C VAL A 50 -9.52 13.04 6.11
N MET A 51 -9.68 13.94 5.14
CA MET A 51 -10.49 13.67 3.95
C MET A 51 -9.75 12.72 3.01
N LEU A 52 -10.14 11.45 3.04
CA LEU A 52 -9.58 10.41 2.20
C LEU A 52 -10.48 10.09 1.01
N SER A 53 -9.86 9.92 -0.15
CA SER A 53 -10.50 9.31 -1.31
C SER A 53 -9.55 8.32 -1.97
N TYR A 54 -10.09 7.37 -2.73
CA TYR A 54 -9.28 6.34 -3.38
C TYR A 54 -9.68 6.16 -4.84
N ARG A 55 -8.73 5.67 -5.63
CA ARG A 55 -8.95 5.30 -7.03
C ARG A 55 -8.25 4.00 -7.34
N ILE A 56 -8.95 3.08 -7.99
CA ILE A 56 -8.36 1.84 -8.50
C ILE A 56 -7.88 2.10 -9.93
N GLN A 57 -6.63 1.74 -10.21
CA GLN A 57 -6.02 1.88 -11.54
C GLN A 57 -4.98 0.78 -11.75
N ARG A 58 -4.67 0.44 -13.00
CA ARG A 58 -3.54 -0.43 -13.32
C ARG A 58 -2.25 0.37 -13.49
N PHE A 59 -1.17 -0.09 -12.86
CA PHE A 59 0.20 0.43 -13.05
C PHE A 59 1.07 -0.69 -13.60
N ASN A 60 1.77 -0.46 -14.71
CA ASN A 60 2.67 -1.45 -15.31
C ASN A 60 2.03 -2.86 -15.50
N GLY A 61 0.75 -2.89 -15.88
CA GLY A 61 0.00 -4.14 -16.06
C GLY A 61 -0.54 -4.77 -14.77
N ALA A 62 -0.10 -4.33 -13.59
CA ALA A 62 -0.57 -4.81 -12.30
C ALA A 62 -1.75 -3.97 -11.77
N PRO A 63 -2.69 -4.56 -11.00
CA PRO A 63 -3.69 -3.80 -10.26
C PRO A 63 -3.04 -2.90 -9.21
N GLY A 64 -3.66 -1.75 -8.95
CA GLY A 64 -3.19 -0.80 -7.96
C GLY A 64 -4.28 0.09 -7.38
N LEU A 65 -3.95 0.71 -6.25
CA LEU A 65 -4.83 1.54 -5.44
C LEU A 65 -4.11 2.85 -5.10
N LEU A 66 -4.68 3.96 -5.55
CA LEU A 66 -4.24 5.31 -5.20
C LEU A 66 -5.04 5.79 -4.00
N ILE A 67 -4.35 6.37 -3.02
CA ILE A 67 -4.93 7.02 -1.85
C ILE A 67 -4.62 8.51 -1.91
N PHE A 68 -5.67 9.31 -1.80
CA PHE A 68 -5.59 10.76 -1.81
C PHE A 68 -6.02 11.32 -0.46
N GLU A 69 -5.22 12.23 0.10
CA GLU A 69 -5.55 13.06 1.25
C GLU A 69 -5.81 14.48 0.77
N ALA A 70 -6.99 15.03 1.05
CA ALA A 70 -7.37 16.37 0.60
C ALA A 70 -7.08 16.63 -0.90
N HIS A 71 -7.41 15.64 -1.74
CA HIS A 71 -7.16 15.60 -3.20
C HIS A 71 -5.69 15.47 -3.66
N LYS A 72 -4.74 15.37 -2.73
CA LYS A 72 -3.33 15.12 -3.05
C LYS A 72 -3.03 13.63 -2.98
N LEU A 73 -2.41 13.07 -4.02
CA LEU A 73 -1.93 11.69 -4.00
C LEU A 73 -0.84 11.54 -2.94
N VAL A 74 -1.05 10.68 -1.95
CA VAL A 74 -0.12 10.46 -0.83
C VAL A 74 0.48 9.05 -0.80
N THR A 75 -0.23 8.08 -1.36
CA THR A 75 0.22 6.70 -1.43
C THR A 75 -0.34 6.04 -2.69
N ALA A 76 0.51 5.29 -3.40
CA ALA A 76 0.08 4.36 -4.42
C ALA A 76 0.49 2.95 -4.01
N PHE A 77 -0.45 2.01 -4.00
CA PHE A 77 -0.19 0.58 -3.83
C PHE A 77 -0.23 -0.13 -5.16
N SER A 78 0.74 -1.01 -5.43
CA SER A 78 0.67 -1.99 -6.51
C SER A 78 0.68 -3.40 -5.96
N PHE A 79 -0.04 -4.31 -6.60
CA PHE A 79 -0.22 -5.68 -6.15
C PHE A 79 0.29 -6.66 -7.20
N VAL A 80 1.12 -7.61 -6.77
CA VAL A 80 1.44 -8.80 -7.56
C VAL A 80 0.53 -9.92 -7.08
N VAL A 81 -0.25 -10.47 -8.01
CA VAL A 81 -1.27 -11.49 -7.73
C VAL A 81 -1.02 -12.72 -8.60
N ASP A 82 -1.08 -13.90 -8.01
CA ASP A 82 -1.02 -15.19 -8.68
C ASP A 82 -2.09 -16.15 -8.13
N GLU A 83 -1.99 -17.44 -8.45
CA GLU A 83 -2.94 -18.48 -8.02
C GLU A 83 -3.01 -18.66 -6.49
N SER A 84 -1.97 -18.27 -5.75
CA SER A 84 -1.92 -18.32 -4.29
C SER A 84 -2.51 -17.08 -3.61
N GLY A 85 -2.87 -16.05 -4.40
CA GLY A 85 -3.38 -14.77 -3.95
C GLY A 85 -2.39 -13.62 -4.16
N ILE A 86 -2.44 -12.62 -3.29
CA ILE A 86 -1.54 -11.46 -3.32
C ILE A 86 -0.18 -11.89 -2.77
N ARG A 87 0.84 -11.89 -3.62
CA ARG A 87 2.22 -12.25 -3.28
C ARG A 87 3.09 -11.06 -2.92
N GLN A 88 2.78 -9.90 -3.48
CA GLN A 88 3.53 -8.68 -3.15
C GLN A 88 2.62 -7.47 -3.10
N ILE A 89 2.91 -6.59 -2.15
CA ILE A 89 2.36 -5.23 -2.07
C ILE A 89 3.53 -4.26 -2.03
N ASP A 90 3.59 -3.36 -2.99
CA ASP A 90 4.54 -2.25 -2.97
C ASP A 90 3.78 -0.95 -2.71
N ALA A 91 4.19 -0.21 -1.69
CA ALA A 91 3.64 1.09 -1.33
C ALA A 91 4.62 2.19 -1.74
N LEU A 92 4.24 3.01 -2.71
CA LEU A 92 4.98 4.19 -3.10
C LEU A 92 4.45 5.40 -2.33
N ARG A 93 5.29 6.06 -1.53
CA ARG A 93 4.93 7.26 -0.77
C ARG A 93 5.85 8.45 -1.03
N ASN A 94 6.92 8.26 -1.81
CA ASN A 94 7.80 9.35 -2.20
C ASN A 94 7.05 10.33 -3.12
N PRO A 95 6.85 11.61 -2.73
CA PRO A 95 6.09 12.59 -3.51
C PRO A 95 6.68 12.83 -4.90
N ASP A 96 8.01 12.81 -5.04
CA ASP A 96 8.68 12.99 -6.33
C ASP A 96 8.39 11.86 -7.31
N LYS A 97 8.04 10.67 -6.79
CA LYS A 97 7.69 9.52 -7.60
C LYS A 97 6.18 9.47 -7.87
N LEU A 98 5.37 9.91 -6.91
CA LEU A 98 3.92 9.94 -7.03
C LEU A 98 3.43 10.91 -8.11
N GLN A 99 4.14 12.02 -8.34
CA GLN A 99 3.79 12.97 -9.41
C GLN A 99 3.79 12.36 -10.82
N TRP A 100 4.42 11.20 -11.02
CA TRP A 100 4.44 10.52 -12.33
C TRP A 100 3.26 9.56 -12.54
N LEU A 101 2.40 9.36 -11.53
CA LEU A 101 1.24 8.45 -11.58
C LEU A 101 -0.09 9.15 -11.86
N VAL A 102 -0.11 10.48 -11.87
CA VAL A 102 -1.31 11.32 -12.04
C VAL A 102 -1.11 12.35 -13.14
#